data_AF-A0A7V5M703-F1
#
_entry.id   AF-A0A7V5M703-F1
#
_cell.length_a   1.000
_cell.length_b   1.000
_cell.length_c   1.000
_cell.angle_alpha   90.00
_cell.angle_beta   90.00
_cell.angle_gamma   90.00
#
_symmetry.space_group_name_H-M   'P 1'
#
loop_
_entity.id
_entity.type
_entity.pdbx_description
1 polymer ?
#
loop_
_entity_poly.entity_id
_entity_poly.type
_entity_poly.pdbx_seq_one_letter_code
_entity_poly.pdbx_strand_id
1 'polypeptide(L)' 'MGKEKKFKCPWCEKENIPSVKKEKSDYADIIVRRCSLCGKVVASYLDEPRKVLEKVRTFSN' A
#
# COMPACT_ATOMS: atom_id res chain seq x y z
N MET A 1 -13.52 -13.79 -4.59
CA MET A 1 -12.32 -13.48 -5.40
C MET A 1 -12.48 -12.08 -5.96
N GLY A 2 -11.72 -11.10 -5.45
CA GLY A 2 -11.87 -9.70 -5.83
C GLY A 2 -11.42 -9.45 -7.28
N LYS A 3 -12.23 -8.74 -8.07
CA LYS A 3 -11.91 -8.38 -9.46
C LYS A 3 -10.57 -7.65 -9.52
N GLU A 4 -9.62 -8.17 -10.30
CA GLU A 4 -8.35 -7.50 -10.54
C GLU A 4 -8.61 -6.21 -11.33
N LYS A 5 -8.50 -5.07 -10.65
CA LYS A 5 -8.75 -3.76 -11.26
C LYS A 5 -7.49 -3.31 -12.00
N LYS A 6 -7.62 -3.13 -13.32
CA LYS A 6 -6.60 -2.45 -14.13
C LYS A 6 -6.49 -0.99 -13.69
N PHE A 7 -5.27 -0.46 -13.67
CA PHE A 7 -5.01 0.95 -13.42
C PHE A 7 -3.90 1.44 -14.36
N LYS A 8 -3.88 2.75 -14.62
CA LYS A 8 -2.80 3.39 -15.38
C LYS A 8 -1.61 3.63 -14.44
N CYS A 9 -0.47 3.02 -14.75
CA CYS A 9 0.76 3.19 -13.97
C CYS A 9 1.26 4.64 -14.06
N PRO A 10 1.51 5.36 -12.94
CA PRO A 10 1.99 6.74 -12.98
C PRO A 10 3.46 6.84 -13.44
N TRP A 11 4.17 5.71 -13.51
CA TRP A 11 5.59 5.69 -13.85
C TRP A 11 5.88 5.43 -15.33
N CYS A 12 5.17 4.49 -15.93
CA CYS A 12 5.37 4.09 -17.33
C CYS A 12 4.15 4.36 -18.20
N GLU A 13 3.10 4.95 -17.62
CA GLU A 13 1.85 5.38 -18.26
C GLU A 13 1.04 4.28 -18.95
N LYS A 14 1.43 3.01 -18.80
CA LYS A 14 0.72 1.85 -19.33
C LYS A 14 -0.32 1.36 -18.36
N GLU A 15 -1.44 0.87 -18.89
CA GLU A 15 -2.44 0.16 -18.09
C GLU A 15 -1.97 -1.25 -17.78
N ASN A 16 -2.06 -1.63 -16.51
CA ASN A 16 -1.69 -2.97 -16.09
C ASN A 16 -2.41 -3.40 -14.81
N ILE A 17 -2.25 -4.68 -14.48
CA ILE A 17 -2.66 -5.25 -13.19
C ILE A 17 -1.40 -5.32 -12.32
N PRO A 18 -1.34 -4.61 -11.18
CA PRO A 18 -0.17 -4.59 -10.33
C PRO A 18 -0.05 -5.90 -9.55
N SER A 19 1.19 -6.36 -9.34
CA SER A 19 1.45 -7.48 -8.46
C SER A 19 1.46 -7.01 -7.01
N VAL A 20 0.84 -7.79 -6.12
CA VAL A 20 0.75 -7.49 -4.69
C VAL A 20 1.55 -8.53 -3.94
N LYS A 21 2.49 -8.10 -3.09
CA LYS A 21 3.32 -8.98 -2.26
C LYS A 21 3.45 -8.42 -0.85
N LYS A 22 3.55 -9.30 0.13
CA LYS A 22 3.98 -8.96 1.49
C LYS A 22 5.50 -8.94 1.53
N GLU A 23 6.07 -7.92 2.14
CA GLU A 23 7.51 -7.71 2.30
C GLU A 23 7.79 -7.24 3.72
N LYS A 24 8.96 -7.60 4.24
CA LYS A 24 9.43 -7.15 5.54
C LYS A 24 10.38 -5.98 5.33
N SER A 25 10.07 -4.84 5.95
CA SER A 25 10.98 -3.69 6.03
C SER A 25 11.76 -3.71 7.34
N ASP A 26 12.71 -2.80 7.51
CA ASP A 26 13.47 -2.64 8.76
C ASP A 26 12.59 -2.31 9.97
N TYR A 27 11.38 -1.78 9.72
CA TYR A 27 10.49 -1.25 10.76
C TYR A 27 9.21 -2.07 10.96
N ALA A 28 8.68 -2.66 9.89
CA ALA A 28 7.40 -3.38 9.91
C ALA A 28 7.19 -4.27 8.68
N ASP A 29 6.22 -5.18 8.78
CA ASP A 29 5.70 -5.90 7.62
C ASP A 29 4.78 -4.98 6.80
N ILE A 30 5.01 -4.95 5.49
CA ILE A 30 4.32 -4.09 4.53
C ILE A 30 3.74 -4.91 3.39
N ILE A 31 2.62 -4.46 2.84
CA ILE A 31 2.14 -4.91 1.55
C ILE A 31 2.55 -3.91 0.49
N VAL A 32 3.25 -4.40 -0.53
CA VAL A 32 3.76 -3.61 -1.64
C VAL A 32 3.03 -3.99 -2.93
N ARG A 33 2.59 -2.97 -3.66
CA ARG A 33 2.01 -3.09 -4.99
C ARG A 33 3.02 -2.60 -6.02
N ARG A 34 3.44 -3.46 -6.94
CA ARG A 34 4.35 -3.10 -8.04
C ARG A 34 3.65 -3.15 -9.38
N CYS A 35 4.05 -2.26 -10.28
CA CYS A 35 3.68 -2.36 -11.68
C CYS A 35 4.29 -3.64 -12.27
N SER A 36 3.47 -4.53 -12.82
CA SER A 36 3.91 -5.74 -13.51
C SER A 36 4.72 -5.47 -14.80
N LEU A 37 4.65 -4.26 -15.35
CA LEU A 37 5.37 -3.90 -16.59
C LEU A 37 6.74 -3.28 -16.34
N CYS A 38 6.84 -2.31 -15.41
CA CYS A 38 8.09 -1.61 -15.14
C CYS A 38 8.72 -1.94 -13.78
N GLY A 39 8.07 -2.77 -12.96
CA GLY A 39 8.57 -3.20 -11.65
C GLY A 39 8.52 -2.13 -10.56
N LYS A 40 8.20 -0.87 -10.88
CA LYS A 40 8.19 0.22 -9.88
C LYS A 40 7.05 0.05 -8.87
N VAL A 41 7.32 0.48 -7.64
CA VAL A 41 6.33 0.51 -6.56
C VAL A 41 5.28 1.58 -6.83
N VAL A 42 4.02 1.20 -6.77
CA VAL A 42 2.86 2.07 -7.03
C VAL A 42 2.20 2.46 -5.72
N ALA A 43 2.15 1.55 -4.75
CA ALA A 43 1.66 1.79 -3.41
C ALA A 43 2.31 0.82 -2.42
N SER A 44 2.48 1.28 -1.18
CA SER A 44 2.90 0.46 -0.05
C SER A 44 2.11 0.84 1.19
N TYR A 45 1.67 -0.15 1.96
CA TYR A 45 0.91 0.05 3.19
C TYR A 45 1.36 -0.93 4.25
N LEU A 46 1.23 -0.56 5.53
CA LEU A 46 1.47 -1.47 6.65
C LEU A 46 0.51 -2.66 6.55
N ASP A 47 1.03 -3.87 6.80
CA ASP A 47 0.23 -5.09 6.91
C ASP A 47 -0.38 -5.24 8.31
N GLU A 48 -0.22 -4.22 9.16
CA GLU A 48 -0.78 -4.18 10.50
C GLU A 48 -2.14 -3.48 10.55
N PRO A 49 -3.08 -3.99 11.34
CA PRO A 49 -4.35 -3.30 11.58
C PRO A 49 -4.10 -1.98 12.31
N ARG A 50 -4.75 -0.91 11.86
CA ARG A 50 -4.73 0.38 12.57
C ARG A 50 -5.26 0.19 13.99
N LYS A 51 -4.49 0.64 14.98
CA LYS A 51 -5.01 0.84 16.35
C LYS A 51 -5.84 2.13 16.36
N VAL A 52 -7.14 1.99 16.58
CA VAL A 52 -8.00 3.15 16.83
C VAL A 52 -7.67 3.66 18.23
N LEU A 53 -7.28 4.93 18.34
CA LEU A 53 -7.06 5.55 19.65
C LEU A 53 -8.42 5.78 20.31
N GLU A 54 -8.67 5.12 21.44
CA GLU A 54 -9.96 5.20 22.15
C GLU A 54 -10.25 6.59 22.72
N LYS A 55 -9.21 7.35 23.05
CA LYS A 55 -9.32 8.73 23.56
C LYS A 55 -8.20 9.59 23.01
N VAL A 56 -8.56 10.78 22.54
CA VAL A 56 -7.60 11.85 22.19
C VAL A 56 -7.37 12.68 23.46
N ARG A 57 -6.10 12.91 23.83
CA ARG A 57 -5.79 13.82 24.94
C ARG A 57 -6.17 15.24 24.52
N THR A 58 -7.08 15.88 25.25
CA THR A 58 -7.37 17.30 25.13
C THR A 58 -6.57 18.07 26.16
N PHE A 59 -5.72 18.99 25.70
CA PHE A 59 -5.05 19.94 26.58
C PHE A 59 -5.91 21.21 26.67
N SER A 60 -6.28 21.60 27.88
CA SER A 60 -6.90 22.90 28.18
C SER A 60 -5.86 23.83 28.81
N ASN A 61 -5.92 25.12 28.47
CA ASN A 61 -5.03 26.17 28.97
C ASN A 61 -5.61 26.82 30.23
#